data_AF-B7VH62-F1
#
_entry.id   AF-B7VH62-F1
#
_cell.length_a   1.000
_cell.length_b   1.000
_cell.length_c   1.000
_cell.angle_alpha   90.00
_cell.angle_beta   90.00
_cell.angle_gamma   90.00
#
_symmetry.space_group_name_H-M   'P 1'
#
loop_
_entity.id
_entity.type
_entity.pdbx_description
1 polymer ?
#
loop_
_entity_poly.entity_id
_entity_poly.type
_entity_poly.pdbx_seq_one_letter_code
_entity_poly.pdbx_strand_id
1 'polypeptide(L)' 'MQHDNNMYAYVYADNEGTENTLIATVDNQEKPLISSCFNEIKRMSNLAIDLAAEHNLKVKLVKYGREQEIDFGLFLK' A
#
# COMPACT_ATOMS: atom_id res chain seq x y z
N MET A 1 11.12 -20.80 -8.19
CA MET A 1 11.12 -19.71 -7.18
C MET A 1 9.67 -19.41 -6.87
N GLN A 2 9.25 -19.48 -5.60
CA GLN A 2 7.87 -19.22 -5.21
C GLN A 2 7.58 -17.74 -5.48
N HIS A 3 6.73 -17.45 -6.47
CA HIS A 3 6.25 -16.09 -6.71
C HIS A 3 5.29 -15.75 -5.57
N ASP A 4 5.85 -15.13 -4.52
CA ASP A 4 5.07 -14.56 -3.44
C ASP A 4 4.36 -13.31 -4.01
N ASN A 5 3.24 -13.52 -4.70
CA ASN A 5 2.46 -12.48 -5.41
C ASN A 5 1.66 -11.59 -4.44
N ASN A 6 2.15 -11.42 -3.21
CA ASN A 6 1.50 -10.61 -2.21
C ASN A 6 1.93 -9.16 -2.41
N MET A 7 0.97 -8.27 -2.61
CA MET A 7 1.22 -6.83 -2.67
C MET A 7 1.14 -6.26 -1.27
N TYR A 8 2.07 -5.40 -0.88
CA TYR A 8 2.03 -4.74 0.42
C TYR A 8 2.01 -3.23 0.23
N ALA A 9 1.24 -2.52 1.06
CA ALA A 9 1.22 -1.06 1.06
C ALA A 9 1.34 -0.50 2.48
N TYR A 10 2.02 0.63 2.62
CA TYR A 10 1.91 1.46 3.81
C TYR A 10 0.64 2.30 3.69
N VAL A 11 -0.23 2.22 4.70
CA VAL A 11 -1.51 2.95 4.70
C VAL A 11 -1.69 3.72 6.01
N TYR A 12 -2.44 4.81 5.96
CA TYR A 12 -2.86 5.58 7.12
C TYR A 12 -4.37 5.77 7.11
N ALA A 13 -4.96 5.98 8.28
CA ALA A 13 -6.36 6.39 8.39
C ALA A 13 -6.43 7.92 8.40
N ASP A 14 -7.31 8.50 7.60
CA ASP A 14 -7.62 9.93 7.69
C ASP A 14 -8.54 10.24 8.87
N ASN A 15 -8.95 11.50 8.99
CA ASN A 15 -9.82 11.97 10.07
C ASN A 15 -11.22 11.34 10.05
N GLU A 16 -11.63 10.78 8.92
CA GLU A 16 -12.91 10.09 8.75
C GLU A 16 -12.78 8.58 8.97
N GLY A 17 -11.55 8.09 9.20
CA GLY A 17 -11.24 6.68 9.37
C GLY A 17 -11.06 5.92 8.06
N THR A 18 -11.03 6.62 6.92
CA THR A 18 -10.80 6.01 5.61
C THR A 18 -9.32 5.65 5.46
N GLU A 19 -9.06 4.42 5.01
CA GLU A 19 -7.70 3.92 4.81
C GLU A 19 -7.15 4.35 3.46
N ASN A 20 -6.06 5.12 3.49
CA ASN A 20 -5.40 5.69 2.32
C ASN A 20 -3.98 5.13 2.20
N THR A 21 -3.55 4.83 0.97
CA THR A 21 -2.15 4.47 0.72
C THR A 21 -1.26 5.69 0.90
N LEU A 22 -0.15 5.52 1.62
CA LEU A 22 0.82 6.57 1.85
C LEU A 22 1.55 6.89 0.55
N ILE A 23 1.62 8.17 0.18
CA ILE A 23 2.27 8.66 -1.03
C ILE A 23 3.56 9.36 -0.63
N ALA A 24 4.67 9.04 -1.30
CA ALA A 24 5.95 9.69 -1.13
C ALA A 24 6.40 10.34 -2.44
N THR A 25 7.11 11.46 -2.34
CA THR A 25 7.76 12.08 -3.50
C THR A 25 9.15 11.47 -3.68
N VAL A 26 9.35 10.71 -4.75
CA VAL A 26 10.64 10.11 -5.12
C VAL A 26 10.99 10.58 -6.53
N ASP A 27 12.16 11.18 -6.70
CA ASP A 27 12.62 11.76 -7.97
C ASP A 27 11.62 12.78 -8.56
N ASN A 28 11.07 13.67 -7.71
CA ASN A 28 10.03 14.64 -8.05
C ASN A 28 8.72 14.04 -8.58
N GLN A 29 8.47 12.75 -8.33
CA GLN A 29 7.24 12.08 -8.68
C GLN A 29 6.56 11.54 -7.43
N GLU A 30 5.27 11.82 -7.29
CA GLU A 30 4.44 11.19 -6.27
C GLU A 30 4.25 9.71 -6.60
N LYS A 31 4.63 8.86 -5.66
CA LYS A 31 4.52 7.41 -5.80
C LYS A 31 3.87 6.82 -4.55
N PRO A 32 2.86 5.95 -4.71
CA PRO A 32 2.34 5.19 -3.58
C PRO A 32 3.43 4.25 -3.03
N LEU A 33 3.53 4.16 -1.71
CA LEU A 33 4.42 3.22 -1.03
C LEU A 33 3.80 1.82 -1.02
N ILE A 34 3.75 1.22 -2.20
CA ILE A 34 3.20 -0.11 -2.48
C ILE A 34 4.21 -0.92 -3.30
N SER A 35 4.43 -2.18 -2.92
CA SER A 35 5.28 -3.10 -3.69
C SER A 35 4.98 -4.55 -3.35
N SER A 36 5.25 -5.46 -4.29
CA SER A 36 5.28 -6.90 -4.07
C SER A 36 6.69 -7.41 -3.76
N CYS A 37 7.70 -6.55 -3.85
CA CYS A 37 9.10 -6.87 -3.56
C CYS A 37 9.44 -6.56 -2.10
N PHE A 38 9.74 -7.60 -1.32
CA PHE A 38 10.10 -7.47 0.09
C PHE A 38 11.26 -6.50 0.36
N ASN A 39 12.28 -6.49 -0.50
CA ASN A 39 13.42 -5.59 -0.35
C ASN A 39 13.04 -4.13 -0.60
N GLU A 40 12.11 -3.87 -1.53
CA GLU A 40 11.59 -2.52 -1.76
C GLU A 40 10.73 -2.06 -0.59
N ILE A 41 9.85 -2.91 -0.06
CA ILE A 41 9.02 -2.62 1.12
C ILE A 41 9.90 -2.22 2.32
N LYS A 42 11.01 -2.95 2.53
CA LYS A 42 12.00 -2.60 3.56
C LYS A 42 12.63 -1.23 3.32
N ARG A 43 13.01 -0.91 2.07
CA ARG A 43 13.60 0.41 1.75
C ARG A 43 12.59 1.55 1.93
N MET A 44 11.33 1.31 1.58
CA MET A 44 10.22 2.27 1.75
C MET A 44 9.88 2.52 3.23
N SER A 45 10.28 1.64 4.16
CA SER A 45 9.94 1.80 5.58
C SER A 45 10.45 3.10 6.19
N ASN A 46 11.67 3.54 5.83
CA ASN A 46 12.22 4.79 6.32
C ASN A 46 11.39 5.99 5.83
N LEU A 47 11.06 6.01 4.53
CA LEU A 47 10.18 7.05 3.96
C LEU A 47 8.82 7.07 4.63
N ALA A 48 8.24 5.89 4.90
CA ALA A 48 6.96 5.80 5.59
C ALA A 48 7.03 6.33 7.03
N ILE A 49 8.13 6.08 7.76
CA ILE A 49 8.38 6.60 9.10
C ILE A 49 8.54 8.12 9.08
N ASP A 50 9.34 8.65 8.16
CA ASP A 50 9.60 10.08 8.05
C ASP A 50 8.31 10.85 7.74
N LEU A 51 7.53 10.38 6.76
CA LEU A 51 6.22 10.94 6.43
C LEU A 51 5.21 10.83 7.58
N ALA A 52 5.22 9.69 8.29
CA ALA A 52 4.37 9.52 9.47
C ALA A 52 4.70 10.53 10.57
N ALA A 53 5.98 10.78 10.81
CA ALA A 53 6.44 11.74 11.80
C ALA A 53 6.14 13.19 11.40
N GLU A 54 6.42 13.56 10.14
CA GLU A 54 6.19 14.90 9.61
C GLU A 54 4.70 15.30 9.64
N HIS A 55 3.83 14.37 9.28
CA HIS A 55 2.39 14.62 9.19
C HIS A 55 1.60 14.13 10.41
N ASN A 56 2.29 13.63 11.45
CA ASN A 56 1.68 13.05 12.66
C ASN A 56 0.64 11.95 12.34
N LEU A 57 0.96 11.07 11.39
CA LEU A 57 0.10 9.99 10.92
C LEU A 57 0.41 8.68 11.65
N LYS A 58 -0.62 7.88 11.91
CA LYS A 58 -0.45 6.47 12.28
C LYS A 58 -0.47 5.62 11.02
N VAL A 59 0.70 5.08 10.68
CA VAL A 59 0.88 4.24 9.47
C VAL A 59 0.95 2.76 9.85
N LYS A 60 0.33 1.92 9.04
CA LYS A 60 0.40 0.44 9.14
C LYS A 60 0.83 -0.17 7.81
N LEU A 61 1.48 -1.33 7.86
CA LEU A 61 1.80 -2.13 6.66
C LEU A 61 0.70 -3.17 6.44
N VAL A 62 0.01 -3.10 5.30
CA VAL A 62 -1.08 -4.01 4.92
C VAL A 62 -0.61 -4.96 3.83
N LYS A 63 -1.05 -6.20 3.90
CA LYS A 63 -0.85 -7.24 2.89
C LYS A 63 -2.14 -7.44 2.09
N TYR A 64 -2.12 -7.17 0.80
CA TYR A 64 -3.17 -7.49 -0.14
C TYR A 64 -2.94 -8.88 -0.73
N GLY A 65 -3.98 -9.71 -0.69
CA GLY A 65 -4.04 -10.98 -1.42
C GLY A 65 -4.40 -10.75 -2.89
N ARG A 66 -4.31 -11.82 -3.70
CA ARG A 66 -4.67 -11.81 -5.12
C ARG A 66 -6.05 -11.18 -5.33
N GLU A 67 -6.14 -10.17 -6.19
CA GLU A 67 -7.43 -9.68 -6.69
C GLU A 67 -8.17 -10.87 -7.33
N GLN A 68 -9.38 -11.14 -6.83
CA GLN A 68 -10.34 -12.00 -7.52
C GLN A 68 -11.21 -11.09 -8.37
N GLU A 69 -11.03 -11.15 -9.67
CA GLU A 69 -12.00 -10.61 -10.60
C GLU A 69 -13.25 -11.50 -10.55
N ILE A 70 -14.36 -10.95 -10.07
CA ILE A 70 -15.65 -11.62 -10.05
C ILE A 70 -16.48 -11.02 -11.19
N ASP A 71 -16.70 -11.82 -12.23
CA ASP A 71 -17.66 -11.46 -13.28
C ASP A 71 -19.09 -11.70 -12.75
N PHE A 72 -19.73 -10.63 -12.31
CA PHE A 72 -21.10 -10.68 -11.82
C PHE A 72 -22.14 -10.93 -12.93
N GLY A 73 -21.77 -10.78 -14.21
CA GLY A 73 -22.61 -11.13 -15.36
C GLY A 73 -22.95 -12.63 -15.41
N LEU A 74 -22.12 -13.48 -14.81
CA LEU A 74 -22.35 -14.93 -14.71
C LEU A 74 -23.47 -15.32 -13.72
N PHE A 75 -23.91 -14.39 -12.84
CA PHE A 75 -24.94 -14.65 -11.84
C PHE A 75 -26.34 -14.20 -12.27
N LEU A 76 -26.45 -13.48 -13.39
CA LEU A 76 -27.72 -13.07 -13.99
C LEU A 76 -28.14 -14.14 -15.01
N LYS A 77 -29.14 -14.96 -14.66
CA LYS A 77 -29.84 -15.86 -15.60
C LYS A 77 -30.97 -15.14 -16.30
#